data_AF-A0A661DUP0-F1
#
_entry.id   AF-A0A661DUP0-F1
#
_cell.length_a   1.000
_cell.length_b   1.000
_cell.length_c   1.000
_cell.angle_alpha   90.00
_cell.angle_beta   90.00
_cell.angle_gamma   90.00
#
_symmetry.space_group_name_H-M   'P 1'
#
loop_
_entity.id
_entity.type
_entity.pdbx_description
1 polymer ?
#
loop_
_entity_poly.entity_id
_entity_poly.type
_entity_poly.pdbx_seq_one_letter_code
_entity_poly.pdbx_strand_id
1 'polypeptide(L)'
;RGQHDNVKALITIASPHLGTARAEQALDATDIPFPISMVTDFFAGETYDIAMRSRSLYVDLVRPQPGTLLYWLNAQAHPDIEYFSIVRGSSEAGWGDYVVPAYSQDMNNVPALRGRSSMINVPVSHGLEPVDGSVIVNLLSDLG
;
A
#
# COMPACT_ATOMS: atom_id res chain seq x y z
N ARG A 1 -23.39 -9.97 -3.18
CA ARG A 1 -22.36 -9.17 -3.89
C ARG A 1 -22.80 -7.72 -3.78
N GLY A 2 -22.06 -6.88 -3.07
CA GLY A 2 -22.47 -5.50 -2.77
C GLY A 2 -22.48 -4.65 -4.03
N GLN A 3 -23.58 -3.96 -4.30
CA GLN A 3 -23.65 -2.89 -5.29
C GLN A 3 -22.85 -1.70 -4.75
N HIS A 4 -21.84 -1.27 -5.49
CA HIS A 4 -21.00 -0.11 -5.18
C HIS A 4 -21.35 1.07 -6.10
N ASP A 5 -22.64 1.25 -6.40
CA ASP A 5 -23.14 2.17 -7.44
C ASP A 5 -22.77 3.65 -7.19
N ASN A 6 -22.21 3.97 -6.01
CA ASN A 6 -21.76 5.31 -5.62
C ASN A 6 -20.22 5.46 -5.49
N VAL A 7 -19.43 4.43 -5.78
CA VAL A 7 -17.95 4.54 -5.76
C VAL A 7 -17.47 4.77 -7.18
N LYS A 8 -16.80 5.90 -7.43
CA LYS A 8 -16.25 6.24 -8.76
C LYS A 8 -14.81 5.78 -8.96
N ALA A 9 -14.02 5.76 -7.90
CA ALA A 9 -12.60 5.46 -7.98
C ALA A 9 -12.01 4.90 -6.68
N LEU A 10 -10.91 4.17 -6.80
CA LEU A 10 -9.99 3.82 -5.72
C LEU A 10 -8.63 4.50 -5.97
N ILE A 11 -8.20 5.34 -5.04
CA ILE A 11 -6.89 6.00 -5.07
C ILE A 11 -6.05 5.44 -3.93
N THR A 12 -4.85 4.96 -4.24
CA THR A 12 -3.92 4.38 -3.27
C THR A 12 -2.62 5.17 -3.28
N ILE A 13 -2.02 5.37 -2.10
CA ILE A 13 -0.73 6.05 -1.94
C ILE A 13 0.20 5.09 -1.22
N ALA A 14 1.35 4.78 -1.82
CA ALA A 14 2.39 3.96 -1.22
C ALA A 14 1.93 2.61 -0.64
N SER A 15 0.84 2.04 -1.18
CA SER A 15 0.14 0.91 -0.55
C SER A 15 0.74 -0.45 -0.91
N PRO A 16 0.93 -1.39 0.03
CA PRO A 16 1.61 -2.67 -0.23
C PRO A 16 0.69 -3.76 -0.84
N HIS A 17 0.22 -3.60 -2.08
CA HIS A 17 -0.69 -4.55 -2.76
C HIS A 17 -0.12 -5.96 -2.95
N LEU A 18 1.20 -6.08 -3.00
CA LEU A 18 1.93 -7.36 -3.09
C LEU A 18 2.80 -7.60 -1.85
N GLY A 19 2.43 -6.94 -0.75
CA GLY A 19 3.12 -7.01 0.53
C GLY A 19 4.45 -6.26 0.53
N THR A 20 5.14 -6.34 1.66
CA THR A 20 6.48 -5.76 1.80
C THR A 20 7.40 -6.75 2.50
N ALA A 21 8.66 -6.82 2.05
CA ALA A 21 9.69 -7.63 2.72
C ALA A 21 9.85 -7.24 4.19
N ARG A 22 9.46 -6.03 4.56
CA ARG A 22 9.49 -5.55 5.94
C ARG A 22 8.46 -6.21 6.85
N ALA A 23 7.32 -6.62 6.31
CA ALA A 23 6.30 -7.35 7.07
C ALA A 23 6.81 -8.73 7.49
N GLU A 24 7.55 -9.40 6.61
CA GLU A 24 8.22 -10.68 6.92
C GLU A 24 9.35 -10.48 7.93
N GLN A 25 10.20 -9.46 7.74
CA GLN A 25 11.26 -9.11 8.69
C GLN A 25 10.70 -8.80 10.09
N ALA A 26 9.56 -8.13 10.18
CA ALA A 26 8.90 -7.85 11.47
C ALA A 26 8.34 -9.10 12.15
N LEU A 27 7.87 -10.09 11.37
CA LEU A 27 7.39 -11.38 11.91
C LEU A 27 8.55 -12.26 12.40
N ASP A 28 9.68 -12.25 11.68
CA ASP A 28 10.89 -13.01 12.04
C ASP A 28 11.65 -12.37 13.23
N ALA A 29 11.61 -11.04 13.35
CA ALA A 29 12.33 -10.28 14.38
C ALA A 29 11.67 -10.26 15.76
N THR A 30 10.65 -11.08 16.03
CA THR A 30 9.93 -11.06 17.33
C THR A 30 10.78 -11.47 18.56
N ASP A 31 12.08 -11.77 18.39
CA ASP A 31 13.08 -11.96 19.46
C ASP A 31 14.23 -10.90 19.49
N ILE A 32 14.25 -9.88 18.63
CA ILE A 32 15.34 -8.87 18.55
C ILE A 32 14.77 -7.44 18.40
N PRO A 33 15.24 -6.43 19.18
CA PRO A 33 14.69 -5.08 19.11
C PRO A 33 15.18 -4.33 17.86
N PHE A 34 14.37 -4.30 16.78
CA PHE A 34 14.57 -3.43 15.60
C PHE A 34 13.28 -3.27 14.75
N PRO A 35 13.11 -2.16 14.00
CA PRO A 35 12.78 -0.81 14.44
C PRO A 35 11.25 -0.58 14.41
N ILE A 36 10.67 -0.34 15.58
CA ILE A 36 9.26 0.05 15.75
C ILE A 36 8.90 1.35 14.98
N SER A 37 9.90 2.12 14.53
CA SER A 37 9.75 3.45 13.92
C SER A 37 8.86 3.49 12.67
N MET A 38 8.74 2.38 11.94
CA MET A 38 8.16 2.40 10.60
C MET A 38 6.64 2.24 10.57
N VAL A 39 6.08 1.56 11.56
CA VAL A 39 4.63 1.51 11.78
C VAL A 39 4.18 2.65 12.67
N THR A 40 5.06 3.18 13.53
CA THR A 40 4.77 4.44 14.23
C THR A 40 4.65 5.61 13.26
N ASP A 41 5.34 5.60 12.11
CA ASP A 41 5.13 6.62 11.07
C ASP A 41 3.73 6.53 10.44
N PHE A 42 3.09 5.35 10.46
CA PHE A 42 1.72 5.15 9.97
C PHE A 42 0.65 5.49 11.04
N PHE A 43 0.95 5.31 12.34
CA PHE A 43 -0.02 5.38 13.44
C PHE A 43 0.33 6.35 14.58
N ALA A 44 1.26 7.29 14.38
CA ALA A 44 1.88 8.15 15.40
C ALA A 44 0.98 8.51 16.60
N GLY A 45 1.23 7.89 17.76
CA GLY A 45 0.44 8.07 18.97
C GLY A 45 1.00 7.43 20.25
N GLU A 46 1.10 6.10 20.35
CA GLU A 46 1.50 5.43 21.62
C GLU A 46 2.31 4.15 21.37
N THR A 47 3.53 4.10 21.90
CA THR A 47 4.54 3.10 21.51
C THR A 47 4.54 1.88 22.44
N TYR A 48 4.79 0.69 21.86
CA TYR A 48 4.84 -0.67 22.44
C TYR A 48 3.51 -1.46 22.43
N ASP A 49 2.46 -1.01 23.11
CA ASP A 49 1.19 -1.77 23.18
C ASP A 49 0.47 -1.86 21.82
N ILE A 50 0.62 -0.83 20.97
CA ILE A 50 0.09 -0.82 19.60
C ILE A 50 0.81 -1.86 18.71
N ALA A 51 2.12 -2.01 18.87
CA ALA A 51 2.92 -2.93 18.05
C ALA A 51 2.58 -4.42 18.33
N MET A 52 2.28 -4.74 19.59
CA MET A 52 1.90 -6.10 19.98
C MET A 52 0.46 -6.43 19.54
N ARG A 53 -0.43 -5.42 19.49
CA ARG A 53 -1.79 -5.54 18.93
C ARG A 53 -1.82 -5.54 17.40
N SER A 54 -0.82 -4.99 16.72
CA SER A 54 -0.72 -4.92 15.26
C SER A 54 -0.06 -6.15 14.62
N ARG A 55 0.30 -7.18 15.38
CA ARG A 55 0.94 -8.40 14.85
C ARG A 55 0.13 -9.06 13.72
N SER A 56 -1.19 -9.07 13.82
CA SER A 56 -2.07 -9.57 12.76
C SER A 56 -1.99 -8.72 11.49
N LEU A 57 -1.78 -7.40 11.60
CA LEU A 57 -1.61 -6.54 10.43
C LEU A 57 -0.33 -6.87 9.66
N TYR A 58 0.76 -7.28 10.33
CA TYR A 58 1.95 -7.74 9.61
C TYR A 58 1.72 -9.04 8.85
N VAL A 59 0.96 -9.99 9.44
CA VAL A 59 0.54 -11.23 8.76
C VAL A 59 -0.26 -10.90 7.50
N ASP A 60 -1.13 -9.90 7.58
CA ASP A 60 -1.98 -9.46 6.47
C ASP A 60 -1.19 -8.75 5.35
N LEU A 61 0.05 -8.32 5.60
CA LEU A 61 0.92 -7.60 4.65
C LEU A 61 2.10 -8.45 4.13
N VAL A 62 2.15 -9.74 4.49
CA VAL A 62 3.11 -10.68 3.91
C VAL A 62 2.85 -10.85 2.43
N ARG A 63 3.92 -11.11 1.66
CA ARG A 63 3.84 -11.32 0.21
C ARG A 63 2.75 -12.34 -0.17
N PRO A 64 2.06 -12.16 -1.31
CA PRO A 64 0.98 -13.03 -1.72
C PRO A 64 1.49 -14.45 -2.01
N GLN A 65 1.04 -15.42 -1.21
CA GLN A 65 1.25 -16.85 -1.37
C GLN A 65 -0.06 -17.58 -1.00
N PRO A 66 -0.33 -18.78 -1.53
CA PRO A 66 -1.52 -19.54 -1.14
C PRO A 66 -1.69 -19.59 0.40
N GLY A 67 -2.80 -19.05 0.89
CA GLY A 67 -3.10 -18.96 2.33
C GLY A 67 -2.87 -17.58 2.98
N THR A 68 -2.24 -16.61 2.29
CA THR A 68 -2.14 -15.23 2.80
C THR A 68 -3.34 -14.37 2.41
N LEU A 69 -3.62 -13.32 3.18
CA LEU A 69 -4.74 -12.41 2.91
C LEU A 69 -4.60 -11.73 1.55
N LEU A 70 -3.41 -11.18 1.24
CA LEU A 70 -3.16 -10.52 -0.04
C LEU A 70 -3.31 -11.47 -1.23
N TYR A 71 -2.93 -12.75 -1.07
CA TYR A 71 -3.18 -13.75 -2.13
C TYR A 71 -4.67 -13.92 -2.40
N TRP A 72 -5.49 -13.99 -1.35
CA TRP A 72 -6.94 -14.10 -1.49
C TRP A 72 -7.57 -12.83 -2.05
N LEU A 73 -7.18 -11.64 -1.57
CA LEU A 73 -7.68 -10.34 -2.03
C LEU A 73 -7.37 -10.08 -3.51
N ASN A 74 -6.13 -10.35 -3.93
CA ASN A 74 -5.65 -10.11 -5.30
C ASN A 74 -6.31 -11.01 -6.35
N ALA A 75 -7.09 -12.02 -5.91
CA ALA A 75 -7.86 -12.91 -6.77
C ALA A 75 -9.37 -12.58 -6.80
N GLN A 76 -9.84 -11.62 -6.01
CA GLN A 76 -11.27 -11.26 -5.98
C GLN A 76 -11.69 -10.52 -7.24
N ALA A 77 -12.98 -10.59 -7.56
CA ALA A 77 -13.55 -9.75 -8.60
C ALA A 77 -13.57 -8.29 -8.13
N HIS A 78 -12.98 -7.41 -8.93
CA HIS A 78 -12.94 -5.97 -8.64
C HIS A 78 -14.06 -5.24 -9.40
N PRO A 79 -14.76 -4.28 -8.76
CA PRO A 79 -15.81 -3.51 -9.42
C PRO A 79 -15.29 -2.70 -10.61
N ASP A 80 -16.18 -2.27 -11.49
CA ASP A 80 -15.83 -1.45 -12.65
C ASP A 80 -15.80 0.04 -12.27
N ILE A 81 -14.67 0.46 -11.71
CA ILE A 81 -14.37 1.82 -11.25
C ILE A 81 -12.97 2.22 -11.72
N GLU A 82 -12.62 3.50 -11.57
CA GLU A 82 -11.28 3.98 -11.86
C GLU A 82 -10.28 3.59 -10.76
N TYR A 83 -9.06 3.22 -11.13
CA TYR A 83 -8.00 2.82 -10.19
C TYR A 83 -6.76 3.69 -10.37
N PHE A 84 -6.29 4.30 -9.28
CA PHE A 84 -5.08 5.11 -9.29
C PHE A 84 -4.05 4.62 -8.27
N SER A 85 -2.83 4.36 -8.73
CA SER A 85 -1.67 4.04 -7.90
C SER A 85 -0.73 5.23 -7.85
N ILE A 86 -0.71 5.94 -6.73
CA ILE A 86 0.31 6.95 -6.43
C ILE A 86 1.53 6.21 -5.85
N VAL A 87 2.54 6.05 -6.70
CA VAL A 87 3.76 5.30 -6.43
C VAL A 87 4.87 6.24 -5.97
N ARG A 88 5.52 5.88 -4.87
CA ARG A 88 6.67 6.57 -4.31
C ARG A 88 7.96 6.06 -4.94
N GLY A 89 8.93 6.97 -5.03
CA GLY A 89 10.30 6.64 -5.42
C GLY A 89 11.27 7.53 -4.67
N SER A 90 11.83 7.04 -3.55
CA SER A 90 12.85 7.77 -2.78
C SER A 90 14.27 7.30 -3.10
N SER A 91 14.45 6.44 -4.09
CA SER A 91 15.78 6.02 -4.54
C SER A 91 15.98 6.38 -6.01
N GLU A 92 17.11 7.04 -6.31
CA GLU A 92 17.61 7.27 -7.68
C GLU A 92 17.71 5.97 -8.51
N ALA A 93 17.69 4.81 -7.84
CA ALA A 93 17.77 3.49 -8.45
C ALA A 93 16.41 2.82 -8.73
N GLY A 94 15.26 3.46 -8.43
CA GLY A 94 13.93 2.95 -8.81
C GLY A 94 13.37 1.80 -7.97
N TRP A 95 13.86 1.60 -6.74
CA TRP A 95 13.46 0.46 -5.88
C TRP A 95 12.18 0.73 -5.07
N GLY A 96 11.61 1.94 -5.16
CA GLY A 96 10.47 2.40 -4.35
C GLY A 96 10.89 3.27 -3.17
N ASP A 97 9.94 3.52 -2.27
CA ASP A 97 10.29 4.02 -0.94
C ASP A 97 10.84 2.87 -0.09
N TYR A 98 11.57 3.20 0.97
CA TYR A 98 12.22 2.19 1.79
C TYR A 98 11.21 1.19 2.40
N VAL A 99 9.93 1.56 2.59
CA VAL A 99 8.88 0.82 3.31
C VAL A 99 8.14 -0.18 2.44
N VAL A 100 7.73 0.23 1.24
CA VAL A 100 7.01 -0.59 0.28
C VAL A 100 7.72 -0.46 -1.07
N PRO A 101 8.15 -1.57 -1.69
CA PRO A 101 8.84 -1.48 -2.97
C PRO A 101 7.88 -1.01 -4.07
N ALA A 102 8.37 -0.26 -5.06
CA ALA A 102 7.55 0.37 -6.10
C ALA A 102 6.64 -0.63 -6.84
N TYR A 103 7.14 -1.84 -7.13
CA TYR A 103 6.35 -2.89 -7.78
C TYR A 103 5.12 -3.30 -6.95
N SER A 104 5.22 -3.24 -5.62
CA SER A 104 4.11 -3.57 -4.74
C SER A 104 3.10 -2.43 -4.60
N GLN A 105 3.46 -1.20 -4.96
CA GLN A 105 2.58 -0.03 -4.90
C GLN A 105 1.67 0.09 -6.12
N ASP A 106 2.11 -0.44 -7.25
CA ASP A 106 1.39 -0.39 -8.52
C ASP A 106 0.36 -1.53 -8.61
N MET A 107 -0.92 -1.16 -8.64
CA MET A 107 -2.04 -2.10 -8.79
C MET A 107 -2.01 -2.83 -10.15
N ASN A 108 -1.26 -2.38 -11.16
CA ASN A 108 -1.07 -3.14 -12.39
C ASN A 108 -0.28 -4.44 -12.20
N ASN A 109 0.43 -4.59 -11.08
CA ASN A 109 1.09 -5.84 -10.71
C ASN A 109 0.15 -6.82 -9.99
N VAL A 110 -1.08 -6.39 -9.66
CA VAL A 110 -2.16 -7.29 -9.22
C VAL A 110 -2.84 -7.89 -10.44
N PRO A 111 -2.89 -9.24 -10.60
CA PRO A 111 -3.43 -9.87 -11.80
C PRO A 111 -4.85 -9.43 -12.18
N ALA A 112 -5.74 -9.26 -11.20
CA ALA A 112 -7.13 -8.88 -11.42
C ALA A 112 -7.36 -7.39 -11.77
N LEU A 113 -6.31 -6.56 -11.63
CA LEU A 113 -6.33 -5.12 -11.93
C LEU A 113 -5.35 -4.71 -13.04
N ARG A 114 -4.64 -5.68 -13.65
CA ARG A 114 -3.65 -5.42 -14.69
C ARG A 114 -4.27 -4.67 -15.88
N GLY A 115 -3.72 -3.49 -16.19
CA GLY A 115 -4.20 -2.62 -17.26
C GLY A 115 -5.45 -1.80 -16.91
N ARG A 116 -5.93 -1.88 -15.66
CA ARG A 116 -7.08 -1.11 -15.16
C ARG A 116 -6.67 0.04 -14.24
N SER A 117 -5.40 0.12 -13.84
CA SER A 117 -4.90 1.17 -12.96
C SER A 117 -4.00 2.17 -13.68
N SER A 118 -4.22 3.45 -13.43
CA SER A 118 -3.32 4.54 -13.81
C SER A 118 -2.26 4.75 -12.74
N MET A 119 -0.98 4.68 -13.13
CA MET A 119 0.15 4.88 -12.22
C MET A 119 0.64 6.34 -12.27
N ILE A 120 0.82 6.94 -11.10
CA ILE A 120 1.31 8.31 -10.92
C ILE A 120 2.54 8.24 -10.02
N ASN A 121 3.70 8.54 -10.58
CA ASN A 121 4.93 8.57 -9.81
C ASN A 121 5.08 9.91 -9.09
N VAL A 122 5.17 9.87 -7.76
CA VAL A 122 5.46 11.04 -6.91
C VAL A 122 6.78 10.74 -6.19
N PRO A 123 7.92 11.29 -6.67
CA PRO A 123 9.26 10.90 -6.23
C PRO A 123 9.63 11.55 -4.88
N VAL A 124 8.85 11.22 -3.87
CA VAL A 124 8.99 11.72 -2.50
C VAL A 124 9.10 10.56 -1.51
N SER A 125 9.24 10.88 -0.22
CA SER A 125 9.34 9.87 0.84
C SER A 125 8.04 9.07 1.01
N HIS A 126 8.06 8.03 1.84
CA HIS A 126 6.89 7.16 2.04
C HIS A 126 5.68 7.93 2.63
N GLY A 127 5.94 8.84 3.58
CA GLY A 127 4.92 9.60 4.28
C GLY A 127 4.07 10.48 3.36
N LEU A 128 2.95 10.98 3.90
CA LEU A 128 2.17 11.99 3.20
C LEU A 128 2.93 13.31 3.14
N GLU A 129 2.89 13.95 1.98
CA GLU A 129 3.50 15.25 1.72
C GLU A 129 2.46 16.20 1.11
N PRO A 130 2.65 17.54 1.23
CA PRO A 130 1.69 18.51 0.68
C PRO A 130 1.38 18.31 -0.81
N VAL A 131 2.35 17.80 -1.59
CA VAL A 131 2.18 17.49 -3.02
C VAL A 131 1.07 16.46 -3.28
N ASP A 132 0.81 15.55 -2.34
CA ASP A 132 -0.25 14.55 -2.46
C ASP A 132 -1.62 15.21 -2.52
N GLY A 133 -1.82 16.28 -1.76
CA GLY A 133 -3.05 17.05 -1.81
C GLY A 133 -3.33 17.59 -3.21
N SER A 134 -2.31 18.14 -3.87
CA SER A 134 -2.43 18.63 -5.25
C SER A 134 -2.71 17.51 -6.24
N VAL A 135 -2.04 16.35 -6.10
CA VAL A 135 -2.29 15.17 -6.95
C VAL A 135 -3.73 14.68 -6.79
N ILE A 136 -4.20 14.52 -5.55
CA ILE A 136 -5.57 14.07 -5.27
C ILE A 136 -6.59 15.04 -5.85
N VAL A 137 -6.41 16.35 -5.66
CA VAL A 137 -7.34 17.37 -6.20
C VAL A 137 -7.43 17.30 -7.72
N ASN A 138 -6.30 17.11 -8.42
CA ASN A 138 -6.30 16.93 -9.86
C ASN A 138 -7.08 15.67 -10.27
N LEU A 139 -6.82 14.53 -9.62
CA LEU A 139 -7.54 13.28 -9.91
C LEU A 139 -9.03 13.38 -9.64
N LEU A 140 -9.44 14.03 -8.55
CA LEU A 140 -10.84 14.25 -8.24
C LEU A 140 -11.53 15.16 -9.26
N SER A 141 -10.81 16.16 -9.78
CA SER A 141 -11.34 17.04 -10.83
C SER A 141 -11.62 16.29 -12.13
N ASP A 142 -10.80 15.28 -12.45
CA ASP A 142 -11.00 14.42 -13.63
C ASP A 142 -12.18 13.44 -13.48
N LEU A 143 -12.60 13.13 -12.24
CA LEU A 143 -13.67 12.17 -11.93
C LEU A 143 -15.09 12.78 -11.91
N GLY A 144 -15.21 14.11 -11.98
CA GLY A 144 -16.48 14.85 -12.06
C GLY A 144 -17.19 15.06 -10.73
#